data_AF-A0A915AHY1-F1
#
_entry.id   AF-A0A915AHY1-F1
#
_cell.length_a   1.000
_cell.length_b   1.000
_cell.length_c   1.000
_cell.angle_alpha   90.00
_cell.angle_beta   90.00
_cell.angle_gamma   90.00
#
_symmetry.space_group_name_H-M   'P 1'
#
loop_
_entity.id
_entity.type
_entity.pdbx_description
1 polymer ?
#
loop_
_entity_poly.entity_id
_entity_poly.type
_entity_poly.pdbx_seq_one_letter_code
_entity_poly.pdbx_strand_id
1 'polypeptide(L)'
;LLCKTFRCLYSTIQRKTIRYVGETLQKHVAALQGIPTRSVDISKLEAHTMNESRDSAVIPLGSEPQIRLQYINFTELVRFGKLLEDLDTFAIWLSYKHNQGGNLMGFPRHHPMMIVTAAVDEIHIKPDYDILPTTDIIMEGHVSWVGRSSLEVSMHLSQEIQGSRRDFLSAKFITVSREPSGDRSTPNVPLKTTSPEEEKMVRKGLAAREIRKLNEERSLMKTPPNDEERHILHNLFLQTIDPQSYSFRHRVLPPNHVWIEDAKLKNAVLCFPVDRNVYNKIFGGYLMRLAFELAWCNAAMYACAILLVIVWS
;
A
#
# COMPACT_ATOMS: atom_id res chain seq x y z
N LEU A 1 -25.49 -14.99 15.59
CA LEU A 1 -25.10 -15.16 17.00
C LEU A 1 -23.58 -15.20 17.25
N LEU A 2 -22.73 -15.41 16.23
CA LEU A 2 -21.27 -15.41 16.35
C LEU A 2 -20.61 -14.04 16.62
N CYS A 3 -21.33 -12.92 16.45
CA CYS A 3 -20.81 -11.57 16.78
C CYS A 3 -20.90 -11.20 18.27
N LYS A 4 -21.58 -11.99 19.12
CA LYS A 4 -21.82 -11.62 20.54
C LYS A 4 -20.80 -12.19 21.52
N THR A 5 -20.05 -13.23 21.16
CA THR A 5 -19.03 -13.84 22.02
C THR A 5 -17.73 -13.03 22.12
N PHE A 6 -17.57 -11.97 21.33
CA PHE A 6 -16.34 -11.15 21.28
C PHE A 6 -16.27 -10.00 22.31
N ARG A 7 -17.34 -9.71 23.07
CA ARG A 7 -17.38 -8.53 23.95
C ARG A 7 -16.67 -8.69 25.31
N CYS A 8 -16.24 -9.88 25.71
CA CYS A 8 -15.86 -10.13 27.12
C CYS A 8 -14.35 -10.34 27.40
N LEU A 9 -13.44 -10.26 26.42
CA LEU A 9 -12.02 -10.56 26.64
C LEU A 9 -11.01 -9.47 26.20
N TYR A 10 -11.48 -8.30 25.73
CA TYR A 10 -10.62 -7.25 25.17
C TYR A 10 -10.61 -5.93 25.96
N SER A 11 -10.98 -5.92 27.25
CA SER A 11 -11.10 -4.66 28.01
C SER A 11 -9.80 -4.12 28.60
N THR A 12 -8.63 -4.74 28.39
CA THR A 12 -7.40 -4.28 29.06
C THR A 12 -6.08 -4.67 28.37
N ILE A 13 -6.06 -4.78 27.04
CA ILE A 13 -4.80 -4.86 26.28
C ILE A 13 -4.62 -3.51 25.58
N GLN A 14 -3.60 -2.76 25.99
CA GLN A 14 -3.20 -1.52 25.33
C GLN A 14 -3.03 -1.80 23.83
N ARG A 15 -3.86 -1.17 22.99
CA ARG A 15 -3.83 -1.41 21.54
C ARG A 15 -2.48 -0.96 20.99
N LYS A 16 -1.83 -1.80 20.18
CA LYS A 16 -0.54 -1.49 19.55
C LYS A 16 -0.69 -0.29 18.63
N THR A 17 0.16 0.72 18.76
CA THR A 17 0.17 1.87 17.85
C THR A 17 0.99 1.56 16.59
N ILE A 18 0.73 2.28 15.49
CA ILE A 18 1.52 2.15 14.27
C ILE A 18 3.01 2.50 14.51
N ARG A 19 3.29 3.43 15.43
CA ARG A 19 4.67 3.73 15.88
C ARG A 19 5.34 2.52 16.51
N TYR A 20 4.65 1.83 17.43
CA TYR A 20 5.15 0.60 18.04
C TYR A 20 5.45 -0.47 16.99
N VAL A 21 4.57 -0.61 15.98
CA VAL A 21 4.76 -1.53 14.86
C VAL A 21 6.04 -1.19 14.10
N GLY A 22 6.24 0.08 13.73
CA GLY A 22 7.44 0.53 13.03
C GLY A 22 8.73 0.29 13.81
N GLU A 23 8.77 0.66 15.09
CA GLU A 23 9.94 0.46 15.96
C GLU A 23 10.26 -1.03 16.17
N THR A 24 9.24 -1.86 16.37
CA THR A 24 9.42 -3.31 16.57
C THR A 24 9.86 -3.99 15.28
N LEU A 25 9.30 -3.57 14.15
CA LEU A 25 9.72 -4.03 12.83
C LEU A 25 11.20 -3.69 12.59
N GLN A 26 11.63 -2.47 12.97
CA GLN A 26 13.02 -2.07 12.84
C GLN A 26 13.96 -2.97 13.66
N LYS A 27 13.60 -3.26 14.92
CA LYS A 27 14.36 -4.20 15.77
C LYS A 27 14.40 -5.60 15.19
N HIS A 28 13.26 -6.10 14.70
CA HIS A 28 13.16 -7.42 14.10
C HIS A 28 14.06 -7.55 12.86
N VAL A 29 14.04 -6.54 11.99
CA VAL A 29 14.90 -6.50 10.80
C VAL A 29 16.38 -6.40 11.18
N ALA A 30 16.74 -5.56 12.16
CA ALA A 30 18.13 -5.45 12.61
C ALA A 30 18.66 -6.80 13.13
N ALA A 31 17.84 -7.56 13.85
CA ALA A 31 18.20 -8.89 14.34
C ALA A 31 18.45 -9.91 13.21
N LEU A 32 17.90 -9.70 12.00
CA LEU A 32 18.13 -10.57 10.84
C LEU A 32 19.50 -10.34 10.18
N GLN A 33 20.09 -9.15 10.32
CA GLN A 33 21.34 -8.79 9.62
C GLN A 33 22.57 -9.57 10.11
N GLY A 34 22.51 -10.18 11.29
CA GLY A 34 23.58 -10.99 11.85
C GLY A 34 23.47 -12.50 11.56
N ILE A 35 22.40 -12.94 10.91
CA ILE A 35 22.12 -14.38 10.72
C ILE A 35 22.65 -14.83 9.35
N PRO A 36 23.50 -15.88 9.28
CA PRO A 36 24.02 -16.36 8.01
C PRO A 36 22.91 -16.90 7.11
N THR A 37 22.90 -16.48 5.84
CA THR A 37 21.92 -16.92 4.85
C THR A 37 22.27 -18.33 4.37
N ARG A 38 21.31 -19.25 4.42
CA ARG A 38 21.44 -20.63 3.90
C ARG A 38 20.29 -20.93 2.96
N SER A 39 20.49 -21.87 2.04
CA SER A 39 19.41 -22.34 1.16
C SER A 39 18.27 -22.94 1.99
N VAL A 40 17.06 -22.42 1.79
CA VAL A 40 15.86 -22.87 2.50
C VAL A 40 15.11 -23.87 1.65
N ASP A 41 14.91 -25.06 2.21
CA ASP A 41 14.07 -26.08 1.60
C ASP A 41 12.61 -25.86 2.02
N ILE A 42 11.79 -25.44 1.05
CA ILE A 42 10.36 -25.10 1.27
C ILE A 42 9.59 -26.32 1.79
N SER A 43 9.96 -27.53 1.36
CA SER A 43 9.27 -28.76 1.75
C SER A 43 9.37 -29.06 3.25
N LYS A 44 10.34 -28.44 3.93
CA LYS A 44 10.57 -28.57 5.38
C LYS A 44 9.90 -27.48 6.21
N LEU A 45 9.28 -26.49 5.58
CA LEU A 45 8.56 -25.42 6.29
C LEU A 45 7.16 -25.90 6.65
N GLU A 46 6.85 -25.91 7.95
CA GLU A 46 5.49 -26.15 8.42
C GLU A 46 4.57 -25.01 8.00
N ALA A 47 3.41 -25.34 7.44
CA ALA A 47 2.50 -24.33 6.92
C ALA A 47 1.81 -23.56 8.04
N HIS A 48 1.76 -22.24 7.91
CA HIS A 48 1.09 -21.34 8.84
C HIS A 48 -0.33 -21.00 8.39
N THR A 49 -1.22 -20.76 9.34
CA THR A 49 -2.60 -20.31 9.15
C THR A 49 -2.69 -18.80 8.95
N MET A 50 -3.78 -18.33 8.32
CA MET A 50 -4.03 -16.88 8.18
C MET A 50 -4.04 -16.15 9.53
N ASN A 51 -4.53 -16.81 10.59
CA ASN A 51 -4.61 -16.22 11.94
C ASN A 51 -3.25 -15.93 12.58
N GLU A 52 -2.18 -16.65 12.21
CA GLU A 52 -0.84 -16.36 12.75
C GLU A 52 -0.29 -15.02 12.26
N SER A 53 -0.67 -14.63 11.05
CA SER A 53 -0.36 -13.30 10.50
C SER A 53 -1.32 -12.21 10.99
N ARG A 54 -2.54 -12.57 11.43
CA ARG A 54 -3.60 -11.61 11.75
C ARG A 54 -3.18 -10.68 12.87
N ASP A 55 -3.35 -9.38 12.68
CA ASP A 55 -3.04 -8.39 13.70
C ASP A 55 -3.87 -7.11 13.55
N SER A 56 -3.76 -6.24 14.57
CA SER A 56 -4.31 -4.90 14.56
C SER A 56 -3.31 -3.85 15.08
N ALA A 57 -3.44 -2.64 14.55
CA ALA A 57 -2.70 -1.46 14.96
C ALA A 57 -3.61 -0.23 14.98
N VAL A 58 -3.23 0.79 15.76
CA VAL A 58 -3.98 2.05 15.87
C VAL A 58 -3.11 3.22 15.40
N ILE A 59 -3.70 4.09 14.60
CA ILE A 59 -3.18 5.44 14.33
C ILE A 59 -3.89 6.39 15.32
N PRO A 60 -3.18 6.92 16.33
CA PRO A 60 -3.78 7.61 17.48
C PRO A 60 -4.11 9.07 17.15
N LEU A 61 -4.97 9.30 16.16
CA LEU A 61 -5.35 10.66 15.76
C LEU A 61 -6.12 11.39 16.88
N GLY A 62 -7.09 10.73 17.50
CA GLY A 62 -7.87 11.29 18.60
C GLY A 62 -7.11 11.30 19.92
N SER A 63 -6.44 10.20 20.24
CA SER A 63 -5.78 9.99 21.54
C SER A 63 -4.44 10.72 21.69
N GLU A 64 -3.70 10.99 20.59
CA GLU A 64 -2.40 11.69 20.63
C GLU A 64 -2.39 12.94 19.71
N PRO A 65 -2.82 14.13 20.19
CA PRO A 65 -2.91 15.35 19.39
C PRO A 65 -1.59 15.79 18.74
N GLN A 66 -0.45 15.51 19.37
CA GLN A 66 0.87 15.83 18.80
C GLN A 66 1.17 15.01 17.55
N ILE A 67 0.79 13.73 17.54
CA ILE A 67 0.96 12.85 16.38
C ILE A 67 0.01 13.28 15.26
N ARG A 68 -1.24 13.65 15.60
CA ARG A 68 -2.27 14.12 14.65
C ARG A 68 -1.77 15.20 13.70
N LEU A 69 -0.90 16.10 14.16
CA LEU A 69 -0.32 17.16 13.32
C LEU A 69 0.40 16.63 12.06
N GLN A 70 0.93 15.41 12.11
CA GLN A 70 1.57 14.77 10.95
C GLN A 70 0.55 14.25 9.93
N TYR A 71 -0.69 14.02 10.36
CA TYR A 71 -1.76 13.39 9.59
C TYR A 71 -2.79 14.39 9.09
N ILE A 72 -2.75 15.66 9.46
CA ILE A 72 -3.69 16.67 8.95
C ILE A 72 -3.05 17.54 7.89
N ASN A 73 -3.82 17.95 6.89
CA ASN A 73 -3.41 18.93 5.90
C ASN A 73 -3.81 20.36 6.35
N PHE A 74 -3.56 21.35 5.49
CA PHE A 74 -3.89 22.75 5.76
C PHE A 74 -5.41 23.03 5.81
N THR A 75 -6.26 22.11 5.34
CA THR A 75 -7.73 22.18 5.43
C THR A 75 -8.27 21.30 6.56
N GLU A 76 -7.43 20.89 7.52
CA GLU A 76 -7.76 20.02 8.64
C GLU A 76 -8.27 18.60 8.27
N LEU A 77 -8.11 18.20 7.00
CA LEU A 77 -8.45 16.86 6.53
C LEU A 77 -7.28 15.89 6.68
N VAL A 78 -7.58 14.59 6.76
CA VAL A 78 -6.54 13.57 6.89
C VAL A 78 -5.71 13.46 5.60
N ARG A 79 -4.38 13.54 5.73
CA ARG A 79 -3.38 13.34 4.69
C ARG A 79 -3.35 11.88 4.26
N PHE A 80 -4.06 11.58 3.18
CA PHE A 80 -4.14 10.22 2.67
C PHE A 80 -2.78 9.59 2.33
N GLY A 81 -1.83 10.38 1.80
CA GLY A 81 -0.46 9.92 1.57
C GLY A 81 0.23 9.37 2.81
N LYS A 82 -0.03 9.93 4.00
CA LYS A 82 0.52 9.41 5.27
C LYS A 82 -0.14 8.10 5.68
N LEU A 83 -1.43 7.91 5.38
CA LEU A 83 -2.11 6.63 5.58
C LEU A 83 -1.54 5.54 4.67
N LEU A 84 -1.17 5.85 3.42
CA LEU A 84 -0.51 4.90 2.50
C LEU A 84 0.85 4.43 3.05
N GLU A 85 1.61 5.34 3.65
CA GLU A 85 2.89 5.02 4.27
C GLU A 85 2.74 4.06 5.47
N ASP A 86 1.73 4.29 6.29
CA ASP A 86 1.41 3.45 7.44
C ASP A 86 0.83 2.09 7.02
N LEU A 87 -0.02 2.05 5.99
CA LEU A 87 -0.52 0.82 5.36
C LEU A 87 0.61 -0.06 4.87
N ASP A 88 1.62 0.53 4.22
CA ASP A 88 2.81 -0.19 3.77
C ASP A 88 3.59 -0.79 4.95
N THR A 89 3.80 0.02 6.00
CA THR A 89 4.47 -0.42 7.24
C THR A 89 3.74 -1.61 7.86
N PHE A 90 2.42 -1.53 7.91
CA PHE A 90 1.59 -2.59 8.46
C PHE A 90 1.56 -3.84 7.55
N ALA A 91 1.57 -3.68 6.22
CA ALA A 91 1.66 -4.81 5.30
C ALA A 91 2.96 -5.61 5.49
N ILE A 92 4.09 -4.90 5.64
CA ILE A 92 5.39 -5.53 5.93
C ILE A 92 5.38 -6.21 7.29
N TRP A 93 4.79 -5.59 8.32
CA TRP A 93 4.61 -6.19 9.63
C TRP A 93 3.88 -7.53 9.57
N LEU A 94 2.70 -7.56 8.93
CA LEU A 94 1.89 -8.77 8.78
C LEU A 94 2.62 -9.85 7.98
N SER A 95 3.43 -9.45 6.99
CA SER A 95 4.25 -10.36 6.19
C SER A 95 5.35 -11.04 7.00
N TYR A 96 6.06 -10.29 7.86
CA TYR A 96 7.04 -10.87 8.79
C TYR A 96 6.35 -11.74 9.83
N LYS A 97 5.23 -11.27 10.39
CA LYS A 97 4.46 -12.02 11.38
C LYS A 97 3.96 -13.37 10.84
N HIS A 98 3.52 -13.40 9.57
CA HIS A 98 3.20 -14.64 8.87
C HIS A 98 4.38 -15.61 8.87
N ASN A 99 5.56 -15.18 8.40
CA ASN A 99 6.74 -16.04 8.36
C ASN A 99 7.25 -16.46 9.77
N GLN A 100 6.92 -15.68 10.79
CA GLN A 100 7.28 -15.92 12.19
C GLN A 100 6.38 -16.95 12.89
N GLY A 101 5.20 -17.28 12.35
CA GLY A 101 4.32 -18.34 12.89
C GLY A 101 3.77 -18.01 14.27
N GLY A 102 3.31 -16.77 14.48
CA GLY A 102 2.77 -16.33 15.78
C GLY A 102 3.80 -16.14 16.90
N ASN A 103 5.08 -16.43 16.67
CA ASN A 103 6.15 -16.11 17.64
C ASN A 103 6.31 -14.59 17.79
N LEU A 104 6.94 -14.17 18.89
CA LEU A 104 7.16 -12.76 19.20
C LEU A 104 7.99 -12.07 18.11
N MET A 105 7.49 -10.93 17.63
CA MET A 105 8.23 -10.01 16.76
C MET A 105 9.40 -9.38 17.52
N GLY A 106 10.47 -9.03 16.80
CA GLY A 106 11.74 -8.57 17.39
C GLY A 106 12.78 -9.68 17.62
N PHE A 107 12.36 -10.95 17.71
CA PHE A 107 13.26 -12.11 17.86
C PHE A 107 13.01 -13.12 16.72
N PRO A 108 13.69 -12.96 15.57
CA PRO A 108 13.39 -13.77 14.39
C PRO A 108 13.54 -15.28 14.63
N ARG A 109 12.52 -16.05 14.26
CA ARG A 109 12.46 -17.52 14.30
C ARG A 109 12.19 -18.15 12.93
N HIS A 110 12.40 -17.36 11.88
CA HIS A 110 12.40 -17.81 10.50
C HIS A 110 13.79 -17.59 9.89
N HIS A 111 14.03 -18.14 8.71
CA HIS A 111 15.26 -17.91 7.99
C HIS A 111 15.43 -16.42 7.59
N PRO A 112 16.66 -15.94 7.36
CA PRO A 112 16.91 -14.53 7.05
C PRO A 112 16.22 -14.09 5.76
N MET A 113 15.42 -13.02 5.83
CA MET A 113 14.72 -12.47 4.68
C MET A 113 14.51 -10.96 4.78
N MET A 114 14.68 -10.28 3.66
CA MET A 114 14.25 -8.90 3.42
C MET A 114 12.88 -8.94 2.76
N ILE A 115 11.85 -8.43 3.43
CA ILE A 115 10.53 -8.25 2.83
C ILE A 115 10.39 -6.81 2.37
N VAL A 116 10.01 -6.63 1.12
CA VAL A 116 9.74 -5.32 0.51
C VAL A 116 8.39 -5.32 -0.20
N THR A 117 7.79 -4.15 -0.35
CA THR A 117 6.56 -3.98 -1.13
C THR A 117 6.89 -4.00 -2.61
N ALA A 118 6.23 -4.89 -3.34
CA ALA A 118 6.37 -5.02 -4.79
C ALA A 118 5.27 -4.27 -5.54
N ALA A 119 4.04 -4.30 -5.03
CA ALA A 119 2.90 -3.63 -5.64
C ALA A 119 1.81 -3.36 -4.61
N VAL A 120 0.96 -2.38 -4.92
CA VAL A 120 -0.35 -2.22 -4.30
C VAL A 120 -1.38 -2.59 -5.35
N ASP A 121 -2.20 -3.60 -5.04
CA ASP A 121 -3.13 -4.16 -6.03
C ASP A 121 -4.40 -3.31 -6.09
N GLU A 122 -5.05 -3.11 -4.95
CA GLU A 122 -6.36 -2.47 -4.89
C GLU A 122 -6.50 -1.70 -3.59
N ILE A 123 -6.99 -0.46 -3.68
CA ILE A 123 -7.41 0.35 -2.55
C ILE A 123 -8.83 0.82 -2.82
N HIS A 124 -9.77 0.35 -2.00
CA HIS A 124 -11.15 0.81 -2.02
C HIS A 124 -11.40 1.72 -0.84
N ILE A 125 -11.90 2.92 -1.12
CA ILE A 125 -12.36 3.89 -0.13
C ILE A 125 -13.87 4.03 -0.31
N LYS A 126 -14.62 4.02 0.79
CA LYS A 126 -16.06 4.29 0.71
C LYS A 126 -16.28 5.74 0.29
N PRO A 127 -17.02 6.01 -0.79
CA PRO A 127 -17.15 7.36 -1.35
C PRO A 127 -17.78 8.35 -0.37
N ASP A 128 -18.70 7.90 0.46
CA ASP A 128 -19.44 8.75 1.40
C ASP A 128 -18.86 8.74 2.83
N TYR A 129 -17.56 8.48 2.96
CA TYR A 129 -16.92 8.41 4.27
C TYR A 129 -15.86 9.48 4.47
N ASP A 130 -16.17 10.44 5.33
CA ASP A 130 -15.21 11.45 5.79
C ASP A 130 -14.37 10.88 6.95
N ILE A 131 -13.07 10.77 6.72
CA ILE A 131 -12.12 10.32 7.74
C ILE A 131 -11.96 11.44 8.77
N LEU A 132 -12.43 11.20 10.00
CA LEU A 132 -12.40 12.20 11.05
C LEU A 132 -10.98 12.36 11.60
N PRO A 133 -10.37 13.56 11.56
CA PRO A 133 -9.00 13.80 12.03
C PRO A 133 -8.87 13.73 13.56
N THR A 134 -9.99 13.73 14.28
CA THR A 134 -10.06 13.70 15.75
C THR A 134 -10.39 12.32 16.31
N THR A 135 -10.47 11.30 15.46
CA THR A 135 -10.86 9.93 15.85
C THR A 135 -9.78 8.95 15.43
N ASP A 136 -9.38 8.08 16.36
CA ASP A 136 -8.37 7.04 16.09
C ASP A 136 -8.79 6.14 14.91
N ILE A 137 -7.82 5.80 14.08
CA ILE A 137 -8.01 4.85 12.97
C ILE A 137 -7.50 3.49 13.41
N ILE A 138 -8.36 2.48 13.31
CA ILE A 138 -8.02 1.09 13.60
C ILE A 138 -7.70 0.39 12.28
N MET A 139 -6.48 -0.12 12.19
CA MET A 139 -5.99 -0.94 11.10
C MET A 139 -6.04 -2.40 11.52
N GLU A 140 -6.64 -3.25 10.70
CA GLU A 140 -6.64 -4.70 10.87
C GLU A 140 -6.24 -5.37 9.57
N GLY A 141 -5.52 -6.47 9.66
CA GLY A 141 -5.11 -7.18 8.46
C GLY A 141 -4.56 -8.56 8.74
N HIS A 142 -4.31 -9.28 7.64
CA HIS A 142 -3.72 -10.61 7.62
C HIS A 142 -3.17 -10.90 6.22
N VAL A 143 -2.31 -11.91 6.12
CA VAL A 143 -1.89 -12.49 4.84
C VAL A 143 -3.03 -13.34 4.28
N SER A 144 -3.55 -12.97 3.12
CA SER A 144 -4.69 -13.62 2.45
C SER A 144 -4.26 -14.65 1.40
N TRP A 145 -3.02 -14.56 0.91
CA TRP A 145 -2.47 -15.52 -0.04
C TRP A 145 -0.93 -15.55 0.02
N VAL A 146 -0.34 -16.72 -0.20
CA VAL A 146 1.11 -16.92 -0.19
C VAL A 146 1.53 -17.66 -1.46
N GLY A 147 2.42 -17.03 -2.22
CA GLY A 147 3.17 -17.66 -3.31
C GLY A 147 4.53 -18.15 -2.82
N ARG A 148 5.41 -18.55 -3.76
CA ARG A 148 6.77 -18.99 -3.41
C ARG A 148 7.52 -17.92 -2.62
N SER A 149 7.65 -16.72 -3.16
CA SER A 149 8.39 -15.60 -2.55
C SER A 149 7.58 -14.30 -2.51
N SER A 150 6.27 -14.38 -2.72
CA SER A 150 5.35 -13.25 -2.69
C SER A 150 4.21 -13.52 -1.70
N LEU A 151 3.68 -12.47 -1.09
CA LEU A 151 2.55 -12.51 -0.17
C LEU A 151 1.51 -11.47 -0.62
N GLU A 152 0.23 -11.83 -0.54
CA GLU A 152 -0.87 -10.86 -0.59
C GLU A 152 -1.32 -10.57 0.84
N VAL A 153 -1.37 -9.29 1.19
CA VAL A 153 -1.77 -8.81 2.51
C VAL A 153 -3.06 -8.02 2.37
N SER A 154 -4.13 -8.52 2.98
CA SER A 154 -5.43 -7.85 3.02
C SER A 154 -5.58 -7.05 4.30
N MET A 155 -5.93 -5.77 4.17
CA MET A 155 -6.08 -4.84 5.28
C MET A 155 -7.40 -4.08 5.20
N HIS A 156 -7.94 -3.74 6.36
CA HIS A 156 -9.16 -2.96 6.54
C HIS A 156 -8.92 -1.86 7.58
N LEU A 157 -9.39 -0.66 7.26
CA LEU A 157 -9.33 0.52 8.12
C LEU A 157 -10.74 0.93 8.54
N SER A 158 -10.85 1.35 9.80
CA SER A 158 -12.12 1.71 10.42
C SER A 158 -11.93 2.77 11.50
N GLN A 159 -12.99 3.54 11.80
CA GLN A 159 -13.03 4.41 12.96
C GLN A 159 -14.22 4.04 13.85
N GLU A 160 -14.09 4.31 15.14
CA GLU A 160 -15.17 4.14 16.12
C GLU A 160 -15.88 5.48 16.32
N ILE A 161 -17.11 5.60 15.82
CA ILE A 161 -17.91 6.83 15.84
C ILE A 161 -19.19 6.55 16.62
N GLN A 162 -19.40 7.29 17.72
CA GLN A 162 -20.58 7.15 18.60
C GLN A 162 -20.80 5.69 19.08
N GLY A 163 -19.71 4.98 19.39
CA GLY A 163 -19.75 3.58 19.84
C GLY A 163 -20.04 2.55 18.72
N SER A 164 -20.07 2.98 17.46
CA SER A 164 -20.21 2.12 16.30
C SER A 164 -18.93 2.12 15.46
N ARG A 165 -18.44 0.92 15.14
CA ARG A 165 -17.29 0.73 14.26
C ARG A 165 -17.73 0.88 12.80
N ARG A 166 -17.12 1.81 12.09
CA ARG A 166 -17.39 2.05 10.67
C ARG A 166 -16.13 1.80 9.86
N ASP A 167 -16.13 0.74 9.05
CA ASP A 167 -15.08 0.48 8.07
C ASP A 167 -15.19 1.48 6.93
N PHE A 168 -14.07 1.99 6.43
CA PHE A 168 -14.04 2.99 5.36
C PHE A 168 -13.05 2.69 4.25
N LEU A 169 -12.03 1.88 4.51
CA LEU A 169 -11.03 1.53 3.51
C LEU A 169 -10.69 0.05 3.59
N SER A 170 -10.55 -0.58 2.44
CA SER A 170 -9.96 -1.92 2.29
C SER A 170 -8.85 -1.88 1.26
N ALA A 171 -7.72 -2.52 1.56
CA ALA A 171 -6.57 -2.50 0.69
C ALA A 171 -5.90 -3.86 0.59
N LYS A 172 -5.27 -4.12 -0.57
CA LYS A 172 -4.45 -5.30 -0.82
C LYS A 172 -3.05 -4.91 -1.26
N PHE A 173 -2.07 -5.33 -0.47
CA PHE A 173 -0.66 -5.07 -0.72
C PHE A 173 0.04 -6.36 -1.09
N ILE A 174 1.00 -6.26 -1.99
CA ILE A 174 1.79 -7.37 -2.48
C ILE A 174 3.22 -7.16 -2.02
N THR A 175 3.68 -8.02 -1.14
CA THR A 175 5.05 -7.99 -0.63
C THR A 175 5.84 -9.15 -1.21
N VAL A 176 7.15 -8.99 -1.31
CA VAL A 176 8.07 -10.02 -1.80
C VAL A 176 9.22 -10.21 -0.84
N SER A 177 9.60 -11.47 -0.68
CA SER A 177 10.66 -11.92 0.21
C SER A 177 11.92 -12.19 -0.60
N ARG A 178 13.00 -11.52 -0.20
CA ARG A 178 14.33 -11.61 -0.80
C ARG A 178 15.36 -12.02 0.25
N GLU A 179 16.49 -12.54 -0.17
CA GLU A 179 17.63 -12.71 0.73
C GLU A 179 18.07 -11.34 1.30
N PRO A 180 18.74 -11.29 2.46
CA PRO A 180 19.20 -10.02 3.05
C PRO A 180 20.11 -9.18 2.14
N SER A 181 20.81 -9.78 1.17
CA SER A 181 21.56 -9.02 0.15
C SER A 181 20.63 -8.29 -0.83
N GLY A 182 19.42 -8.81 -1.02
CA GLY A 182 18.40 -8.30 -1.93
C GLY A 182 18.44 -8.90 -3.34
N ASP A 183 19.42 -9.74 -3.66
CA ASP A 183 19.64 -10.20 -5.05
C ASP A 183 18.64 -11.29 -5.44
N ARG A 184 18.51 -12.31 -4.60
CA ARG A 184 17.69 -13.50 -4.87
C ARG A 184 16.40 -13.48 -4.09
N SER A 185 15.37 -14.11 -4.64
CA SER A 185 14.12 -14.35 -3.91
C SER A 185 14.31 -15.48 -2.90
N THR A 186 13.69 -15.34 -1.72
CA THR A 186 13.68 -16.38 -0.68
C THR A 186 12.25 -16.86 -0.47
N PRO A 187 12.02 -18.14 -0.19
CA PRO A 187 10.68 -18.65 -0.05
C PRO A 187 9.98 -18.16 1.23
N ASN A 188 8.67 -17.99 1.17
CA ASN A 188 7.83 -17.75 2.34
C ASN A 188 7.38 -19.07 2.96
N VAL A 189 6.99 -19.02 4.24
CA VAL A 189 6.30 -20.12 4.90
C VAL A 189 4.93 -20.36 4.22
N PRO A 190 4.59 -21.59 3.79
CA PRO A 190 3.33 -21.86 3.11
C PRO A 190 2.10 -21.49 3.95
N LEU A 191 1.01 -21.13 3.28
CA LEU A 191 -0.27 -20.84 3.93
C LEU A 191 -1.17 -22.08 3.95
N LYS A 192 -1.72 -22.38 5.12
CA LYS A 192 -2.75 -23.39 5.34
C LYS A 192 -4.07 -22.72 5.67
N THR A 193 -5.10 -22.99 4.87
CA THR A 193 -6.47 -22.55 5.14
C THR A 193 -7.14 -23.47 6.17
N THR A 194 -7.99 -22.89 7.00
CA THR A 194 -8.72 -23.55 8.08
C THR A 194 -10.24 -23.50 7.89
N SER A 195 -10.72 -22.67 6.95
CA SER A 195 -12.16 -22.54 6.66
C SER A 195 -12.44 -22.36 5.16
N PRO A 196 -13.68 -22.65 4.71
CA PRO A 196 -14.10 -22.41 3.32
C PRO A 196 -14.02 -20.94 2.90
N GLU A 197 -14.16 -20.02 3.86
CA GLU A 197 -14.02 -18.57 3.63
C GLU A 197 -12.57 -18.22 3.29
N GLU A 198 -11.61 -18.77 4.03
CA GLU A 198 -10.18 -18.61 3.76
C GLU A 198 -9.79 -19.21 2.40
N GLU A 199 -10.33 -20.38 2.04
CA GLU A 199 -10.14 -20.96 0.70
C GLU A 199 -10.68 -20.07 -0.41
N LYS A 200 -11.80 -19.37 -0.17
CA LYS A 200 -12.33 -18.39 -1.12
C LYS A 200 -11.40 -17.18 -1.25
N MET A 201 -10.78 -16.72 -0.16
CA MET A 201 -9.77 -15.64 -0.21
C MET A 201 -8.54 -16.07 -1.02
N VAL A 202 -8.01 -17.27 -0.78
CA VAL A 202 -6.88 -17.83 -1.54
C VAL A 202 -7.20 -17.92 -3.04
N ARG A 203 -8.40 -18.39 -3.40
CA ARG A 203 -8.85 -18.43 -4.80
C ARG A 203 -8.91 -17.04 -5.45
N LYS A 204 -9.39 -16.04 -4.71
CA LYS A 204 -9.38 -14.64 -5.19
C LYS A 204 -7.96 -14.12 -5.40
N GLY A 205 -7.03 -14.39 -4.48
CA GLY A 205 -5.63 -13.98 -4.61
C GLY A 205 -4.93 -14.63 -5.82
N LEU A 206 -5.22 -15.91 -6.09
CA LEU A 206 -4.75 -16.60 -7.29
C LEU A 206 -5.27 -15.95 -8.57
N ALA A 207 -6.58 -15.65 -8.63
CA ALA A 207 -7.17 -14.97 -9.78
C ALA A 207 -6.58 -13.57 -9.99
N ALA A 208 -6.41 -12.79 -8.92
CA ALA A 208 -5.79 -11.46 -8.98
C ALA A 208 -4.33 -11.52 -9.47
N ARG A 209 -3.57 -12.55 -9.08
CA ARG A 209 -2.22 -12.79 -9.63
C ARG A 209 -2.26 -13.05 -11.13
N GLU A 210 -3.19 -13.87 -11.61
CA GLU A 210 -3.30 -14.18 -13.04
C GLU A 210 -3.68 -12.94 -13.85
N ILE A 211 -4.63 -12.14 -13.35
CA ILE A 211 -5.02 -10.87 -13.97
C ILE A 211 -3.80 -9.93 -14.06
N ARG A 212 -3.00 -9.80 -13.01
CA ARG A 212 -1.77 -8.98 -13.04
C ARG A 212 -0.79 -9.46 -14.11
N LYS A 213 -0.58 -10.77 -14.22
CA LYS A 213 0.29 -11.35 -15.25
C LYS A 213 -0.23 -11.02 -16.66
N LEU A 214 -1.53 -11.19 -16.90
CA LEU A 214 -2.16 -10.85 -18.17
C LEU A 214 -2.06 -9.35 -18.49
N ASN A 215 -2.25 -8.48 -17.50
CA ASN A 215 -2.10 -7.03 -17.68
C ASN A 215 -0.64 -6.65 -18.01
N GLU A 216 0.34 -7.34 -17.41
CA GLU A 216 1.76 -7.13 -17.72
C GLU A 216 2.10 -7.61 -19.13
N GLU A 217 1.45 -8.67 -19.62
CA GLU A 217 1.58 -9.15 -21.00
C GLU A 217 0.92 -8.21 -22.02
N ARG A 218 -0.20 -7.57 -21.64
CA ARG A 218 -0.92 -6.55 -22.43
C ARG A 218 -0.31 -5.15 -22.39
N SER A 219 0.79 -4.96 -21.67
CA SER A 219 1.45 -3.66 -21.58
C SER A 219 1.77 -3.11 -22.97
N LEU A 220 1.51 -1.81 -23.21
CA LEU A 220 1.84 -1.15 -24.47
C LEU A 220 3.35 -1.17 -24.81
N MET A 221 4.20 -1.48 -23.83
CA MET A 221 5.63 -1.71 -24.02
C MET A 221 5.95 -3.07 -24.65
N LYS A 222 5.01 -4.02 -24.63
CA LYS A 222 5.14 -5.37 -25.19
C LYS A 222 4.22 -5.60 -26.39
N THR A 223 2.98 -5.11 -26.31
CA THR A 223 1.95 -5.29 -27.35
C THR A 223 1.44 -3.95 -27.85
N PRO A 224 1.26 -3.74 -29.17
CA PRO A 224 0.74 -2.48 -29.70
C PRO A 224 -0.73 -2.22 -29.29
N PRO A 225 -1.22 -0.97 -29.40
CA PRO A 225 -2.61 -0.63 -29.10
C PRO A 225 -3.62 -1.42 -29.94
N ASN A 226 -4.73 -1.79 -29.32
CA ASN A 226 -5.81 -2.49 -29.98
C ASN A 226 -6.68 -1.56 -30.86
N ASP A 227 -7.64 -2.13 -31.59
CA ASP A 227 -8.49 -1.39 -32.52
C ASP A 227 -9.31 -0.28 -31.85
N GLU A 228 -9.81 -0.51 -30.64
CA GLU A 228 -10.59 0.47 -29.86
C GLU A 228 -9.69 1.63 -29.38
N GLU A 229 -8.52 1.31 -28.82
CA GLU A 229 -7.52 2.30 -28.38
C GLU A 229 -7.04 3.17 -29.55
N ARG A 230 -6.82 2.57 -30.73
CA ARG A 230 -6.49 3.31 -31.95
C ARG A 230 -7.59 4.25 -32.39
N HIS A 231 -8.86 3.84 -32.28
CA HIS A 231 -10.00 4.72 -32.56
C HIS A 231 -10.05 5.90 -31.60
N ILE A 232 -9.81 5.66 -30.29
CA ILE A 232 -9.77 6.74 -29.29
C ILE A 232 -8.65 7.73 -29.62
N LEU A 233 -7.45 7.24 -29.93
CA LEU A 233 -6.31 8.09 -30.32
C LEU A 233 -6.61 8.89 -31.59
N HIS A 234 -7.24 8.26 -32.59
CA HIS A 234 -7.62 8.94 -33.83
C HIS A 234 -8.66 10.04 -33.57
N ASN A 235 -9.68 9.76 -32.75
CA ASN A 235 -10.69 10.74 -32.38
C ASN A 235 -10.08 11.93 -31.63
N LEU A 236 -9.19 11.69 -30.66
CA LEU A 236 -8.47 12.75 -29.96
C LEU A 236 -7.63 13.57 -30.94
N PHE A 237 -6.93 12.92 -31.87
CA PHE A 237 -6.16 13.59 -32.91
C PHE A 237 -7.05 14.51 -33.76
N LEU A 238 -8.20 14.04 -34.24
CA LEU A 238 -9.13 14.82 -35.07
C LEU A 238 -9.67 16.05 -34.33
N GLN A 239 -9.97 15.92 -33.03
CA GLN A 239 -10.43 17.04 -32.20
C GLN A 239 -9.40 18.17 -32.05
N THR A 240 -8.12 17.88 -32.27
CA THR A 240 -7.05 18.90 -32.20
C THR A 240 -6.73 19.58 -33.53
N ILE A 241 -7.38 19.18 -34.62
CA ILE A 241 -7.16 19.79 -35.94
C ILE A 241 -7.96 21.08 -36.05
N ASP A 242 -7.30 22.14 -36.52
CA ASP A 242 -7.97 23.38 -36.89
C ASP A 242 -8.70 23.23 -38.24
N PRO A 243 -10.04 23.32 -38.30
CA PRO A 243 -10.76 23.24 -39.58
C PRO A 243 -10.45 24.40 -40.53
N GLN A 244 -9.93 25.52 -40.01
CA GLN A 244 -9.61 26.71 -40.81
C GLN A 244 -8.15 26.73 -41.29
N SER A 245 -7.31 25.83 -40.79
CA SER A 245 -5.92 25.70 -41.22
C SER A 245 -5.77 24.53 -42.18
N TYR A 246 -5.13 24.77 -43.33
CA TYR A 246 -4.73 23.71 -44.26
C TYR A 246 -3.49 22.93 -43.79
N SER A 247 -3.02 23.15 -42.56
CA SER A 247 -1.79 22.57 -42.02
C SER A 247 -2.05 21.70 -40.79
N PHE A 248 -1.59 20.45 -40.85
CA PHE A 248 -1.59 19.53 -39.71
C PHE A 248 -0.66 19.94 -38.56
N ARG A 249 0.19 20.96 -38.77
CA ARG A 249 1.08 21.47 -37.72
C ARG A 249 0.37 22.44 -36.78
N HIS A 250 -0.64 23.14 -37.27
CA HIS A 250 -1.43 24.03 -36.43
C HIS A 250 -2.47 23.20 -35.69
N ARG A 251 -2.33 23.11 -34.37
CA ARG A 251 -3.27 22.39 -33.50
C ARG A 251 -3.99 23.35 -32.58
N VAL A 252 -5.27 23.11 -32.40
CA VAL A 252 -6.11 23.88 -31.46
C VAL A 252 -6.51 22.96 -30.32
N LEU A 253 -6.43 23.48 -29.09
CA LEU A 253 -6.97 22.79 -27.92
C LEU A 253 -8.48 23.00 -27.86
N PRO A 254 -9.28 21.94 -27.68
CA PRO A 254 -10.68 22.10 -27.35
C PRO A 254 -10.86 22.85 -26.01
N PRO A 255 -12.02 23.48 -25.76
CA PRO A 255 -12.30 24.15 -24.49
C PRO A 255 -12.11 23.20 -23.29
N ASN A 256 -11.60 23.71 -22.17
CA ASN A 256 -11.30 22.94 -20.94
C ASN A 256 -10.25 21.83 -21.10
N HIS A 257 -9.37 21.95 -22.09
CA HIS A 257 -8.22 21.05 -22.26
C HIS A 257 -6.91 21.81 -22.10
N VAL A 258 -5.87 21.09 -21.68
CA VAL A 258 -4.48 21.56 -21.62
C VAL A 258 -3.59 20.46 -22.18
N TRP A 259 -2.47 20.83 -22.79
CA TRP A 259 -1.52 19.84 -23.25
C TRP A 259 -0.90 19.11 -22.06
N ILE A 260 -0.66 17.81 -22.24
CA ILE A 260 -0.01 16.99 -21.20
C ILE A 260 1.37 17.58 -20.85
N GLU A 261 2.08 18.20 -21.80
CA GLU A 261 3.37 18.83 -21.53
C GLU A 261 3.30 20.02 -20.57
N ASP A 262 2.24 20.81 -20.66
CA ASP A 262 2.03 21.99 -19.82
C ASP A 262 1.46 21.61 -18.43
N ALA A 263 0.83 20.44 -18.33
CA ALA A 263 0.26 19.89 -17.07
C ALA A 263 1.20 18.93 -16.34
N LYS A 264 2.52 18.99 -16.59
CA LYS A 264 3.53 18.15 -15.94
C LYS A 264 4.08 18.82 -14.68
N LEU A 265 3.92 18.17 -13.54
CA LEU A 265 4.61 18.51 -12.31
C LEU A 265 5.67 17.45 -11.98
N LYS A 266 6.87 17.88 -11.59
CA LYS A 266 7.98 17.01 -11.18
C LYS A 266 8.52 17.46 -9.83
N ASN A 267 8.86 16.51 -8.97
CA ASN A 267 9.63 16.75 -7.75
C ASN A 267 10.94 15.97 -7.77
N ALA A 268 11.94 16.47 -7.07
CA ALA A 268 13.19 15.77 -6.81
C ALA A 268 13.48 15.87 -5.32
N VAL A 269 13.62 14.71 -4.65
CA VAL A 269 13.83 14.64 -3.21
C VAL A 269 15.15 13.93 -2.95
N LEU A 270 16.07 14.61 -2.26
CA LEU A 270 17.29 13.99 -1.77
C LEU A 270 16.94 13.04 -0.61
N CYS A 271 17.33 11.78 -0.73
CA CYS A 271 17.08 10.77 0.29
C CYS A 271 18.27 10.66 1.23
N PHE A 272 18.10 11.11 2.47
CA PHE A 272 19.14 11.03 3.49
C PHE A 272 19.08 9.67 4.22
N PRO A 273 20.14 9.27 4.94
CA PRO A 273 20.13 8.00 5.70
C PRO A 273 18.96 7.86 6.69
N VAL A 274 18.42 8.97 7.19
CA VAL A 274 17.23 8.99 8.05
C VAL A 274 15.94 8.57 7.32
N ASP A 275 15.90 8.70 5.99
CA ASP A 275 14.76 8.34 5.14
C ASP A 275 14.84 6.89 4.63
N ARG A 276 15.90 6.16 5.03
CA ARG A 276 16.12 4.78 4.61
C ARG A 276 15.57 3.82 5.64
N ASN A 277 15.02 2.71 5.14
CA ASN A 277 14.69 1.57 5.97
C ASN A 277 15.95 0.90 6.53
N VAL A 278 15.76 -0.08 7.42
CA VAL A 278 16.86 -0.81 8.08
C VAL A 278 17.78 -1.54 7.09
N TYR A 279 17.31 -1.78 5.87
CA TYR A 279 18.10 -2.34 4.76
C TYR A 279 18.76 -1.28 3.87
N ASN A 280 18.83 -0.03 4.33
CA ASN A 280 19.42 1.11 3.61
C ASN A 280 18.71 1.41 2.27
N LYS A 281 17.45 0.96 2.10
CA LYS A 281 16.60 1.19 0.92
C LYS A 281 15.47 2.15 1.26
N ILE A 282 14.97 2.89 0.28
CA ILE A 282 13.81 3.78 0.48
C ILE A 282 12.57 2.91 0.70
N PHE A 283 11.76 3.26 1.71
CA PHE A 283 10.54 2.52 2.05
C PHE A 283 9.47 2.72 0.98
N GLY A 284 8.73 1.66 0.62
CA GLY A 284 7.68 1.73 -0.41
C GLY A 284 6.60 2.75 -0.04
N GLY A 285 6.20 2.75 1.24
CA GLY A 285 5.23 3.69 1.81
C GLY A 285 5.62 5.15 1.64
N TYR A 286 6.89 5.48 1.85
CA TYR A 286 7.39 6.85 1.69
C TYR A 286 7.28 7.32 0.23
N LEU A 287 7.66 6.45 -0.72
CA LEU A 287 7.50 6.75 -2.14
C LEU A 287 6.03 6.93 -2.54
N MET A 288 5.13 6.09 -2.01
CA MET A 288 3.70 6.23 -2.24
C MET A 288 3.14 7.54 -1.69
N ARG A 289 3.60 7.98 -0.50
CA ARG A 289 3.23 9.28 0.05
C ARG A 289 3.66 10.42 -0.89
N LEU A 290 4.92 10.44 -1.29
CA LEU A 290 5.44 11.48 -2.18
C LEU A 290 4.73 11.49 -3.53
N ALA A 291 4.47 10.31 -4.10
CA ALA A 291 3.74 10.18 -5.35
C ALA A 291 2.30 10.70 -5.23
N PHE A 292 1.61 10.36 -4.14
CA PHE A 292 0.24 10.83 -3.88
C PHE A 292 0.20 12.35 -3.67
N GLU A 293 1.12 12.90 -2.88
CA GLU A 293 1.20 14.35 -2.61
C GLU A 293 1.53 15.13 -3.90
N LEU A 294 2.42 14.60 -4.74
CA LEU A 294 2.70 15.18 -6.07
C LEU A 294 1.48 15.12 -6.99
N ALA A 295 0.78 13.97 -7.04
CA ALA A 295 -0.42 13.80 -7.84
C ALA A 295 -1.54 14.74 -7.41
N TRP A 296 -1.72 14.92 -6.09
CA TRP A 296 -2.66 15.88 -5.53
C TRP A 296 -2.35 17.31 -5.99
N CYS A 297 -1.09 17.74 -5.86
CA CYS A 297 -0.67 19.06 -6.32
C CYS A 297 -0.90 19.24 -7.83
N ASN A 298 -0.56 18.22 -8.63
CA ASN A 298 -0.72 18.28 -10.07
C ASN A 298 -2.20 18.37 -10.48
N ALA A 299 -3.07 17.56 -9.88
CA ALA A 299 -4.50 17.56 -10.16
C ALA A 299 -5.16 18.89 -9.80
N ALA A 300 -4.74 19.49 -8.69
CA ALA A 300 -5.30 20.74 -8.24
C ALA A 300 -4.76 21.96 -9.01
N MET A 301 -3.50 21.94 -9.45
CA MET A 301 -2.98 22.91 -10.43
C MET A 301 -3.75 22.82 -11.75
N TYR A 302 -3.99 21.59 -12.24
CA TYR A 302 -4.79 21.34 -13.45
C TYR A 302 -6.23 21.85 -13.31
N ALA A 303 -6.86 21.63 -12.16
CA ALA A 303 -8.24 22.06 -11.89
C ALA A 303 -8.36 23.54 -11.48
N CYS A 304 -7.27 24.30 -11.47
CA CYS A 304 -7.22 25.68 -10.96
C CYS A 304 -7.78 25.82 -9.52
N ALA A 305 -7.66 24.77 -8.70
CA ALA A 305 -8.10 24.79 -7.32
C ALA A 305 -7.08 25.53 -6.43
N ILE A 306 -7.55 26.15 -5.36
CA ILE A 306 -6.68 26.88 -4.42
C ILE A 306 -5.76 25.87 -3.71
N LEU A 307 -4.47 25.93 -4.01
CA LEU A 307 -3.43 25.37 -3.15
C LEU A 307 -2.62 26.48 -2.50
N LEU A 308 -2.21 26.22 -1.26
CA LEU A 308 -1.08 26.88 -0.66
C LEU A 308 0.21 26.25 -1.21
N VAL A 309 0.54 26.57 -2.47
CA VAL A 309 1.84 26.19 -3.06
C VAL A 309 2.86 27.28 -2.75
N ILE A 310 3.92 26.95 -2.03
CA ILE A 310 5.11 27.80 -1.98
C ILE A 310 5.93 27.45 -3.22
N VAL A 311 5.69 28.16 -4.33
CA VAL A 311 6.54 28.08 -5.51
C VAL A 311 7.77 28.94 -5.26
N TRP A 312 8.92 28.31 -5.00
CA TRP A 312 10.20 29.00 -5.18
C TRP A 312 10.48 29.02 -6.68
N SER A 313 10.54 30.24 -7.23
CA SER A 313 11.00 30.49 -8.60
C SER A 313 12.50 30.70 -8.63
#